data_AF-A0A353RLT4-F1
#
_entry.id   AF-A0A353RLT4-F1
#
_cell.length_a   1.000
_cell.length_b   1.000
_cell.length_c   1.000
_cell.angle_alpha   90.00
_cell.angle_beta   90.00
_cell.angle_gamma   90.00
#
_symmetry.space_group_name_H-M   'P 1'
#
loop_
_entity.id
_entity.type
_entity.pdbx_description
1 polymer ?
#
loop_
_entity_poly.entity_id
_entity_poly.type
_entity_poly.pdbx_seq_one_letter_code
_entity_poly.pdbx_strand_id
1 'polypeptide(L)'
;DGIILDRVRFDGFTADFSELSRAKFEEYLGQRLDQFPDDIYRWKKDENGKFYPEQGKHFLKWLEWRASVIYSFMAKAKNVVKEANPSISFGTYTGAWYPSYFEVGVNFASKNYDPSADFEWATADYKNYGYAELLDIFTVGNYYTT
;
A
#
# COMPACT_ATOMS: atom_id res chain seq x y z
N ASP A 1 -27.33 -6.54 2.06
CA ASP A 1 -26.67 -5.24 1.75
C ASP A 1 -25.18 -5.32 2.00
N GLY A 2 -24.41 -4.46 1.34
CA GLY A 2 -22.96 -4.44 1.46
C GLY A 2 -22.36 -3.10 1.04
N ILE A 3 -21.18 -2.80 1.57
CA ILE A 3 -20.36 -1.66 1.16
C ILE A 3 -19.11 -2.21 0.49
N ILE A 4 -18.91 -1.80 -0.76
CA ILE A 4 -17.70 -2.11 -1.54
C ILE A 4 -16.93 -0.81 -1.72
N LEU A 5 -15.70 -0.78 -1.22
CA LEU A 5 -14.79 0.33 -1.45
C LEU A 5 -14.12 0.19 -2.82
N ASP A 6 -13.99 1.31 -3.54
CA ASP A 6 -13.32 1.34 -4.84
C ASP A 6 -11.80 1.47 -4.67
N ARG A 7 -11.08 0.35 -4.81
CA ARG A 7 -9.60 0.19 -4.83
C ARG A 7 -8.85 0.52 -3.55
N VAL A 8 -9.28 1.55 -2.80
CA VAL A 8 -8.66 2.00 -1.54
C VAL A 8 -7.16 2.20 -1.68
N ARG A 9 -6.78 3.10 -2.58
CA ARG A 9 -5.42 3.21 -3.09
C ARG A 9 -4.91 4.65 -3.07
N PHE A 10 -3.60 4.79 -3.01
CA PHE A 10 -2.96 6.05 -3.41
C PHE A 10 -3.10 6.24 -4.93
N ASP A 11 -2.94 7.48 -5.40
CA ASP A 11 -3.03 7.79 -6.84
C ASP A 11 -1.99 7.02 -7.66
N GLY A 12 -0.77 6.89 -7.12
CA GLY A 12 0.32 6.15 -7.75
C GLY A 12 1.58 6.18 -6.92
N PHE A 13 2.66 5.71 -7.52
CA PHE A 13 3.98 5.65 -6.90
C PHE A 13 4.52 7.03 -6.48
N THR A 14 4.13 8.08 -7.20
CA THR A 14 4.54 9.48 -6.97
C THR A 14 3.67 10.24 -5.95
N ALA A 15 2.73 9.57 -5.31
CA ALA A 15 1.87 10.13 -4.27
C ALA A 15 2.06 9.37 -2.95
N ASP A 16 1.94 9.95 -1.76
CA ASP A 16 1.81 11.34 -1.34
C ASP A 16 3.11 11.78 -0.66
N PHE A 17 3.68 12.92 -1.04
CA PHE A 17 4.90 13.50 -0.44
C PHE A 17 4.63 14.81 0.29
N SER A 18 3.44 14.94 0.90
CA SER A 18 3.10 16.06 1.77
C SER A 18 3.91 16.06 3.09
N GLU A 19 3.99 17.22 3.74
CA GLU A 19 4.60 17.34 5.08
C GLU A 19 3.88 16.47 6.13
N LEU A 20 2.58 16.22 5.97
CA LEU A 20 1.84 15.31 6.85
C LEU A 20 2.35 13.87 6.70
N SER A 21 2.47 13.40 5.45
CA SER A 21 2.97 12.07 5.15
C SER A 21 4.43 11.91 5.58
N ARG A 22 5.26 12.93 5.37
CA ARG A 22 6.61 12.99 5.93
C ARG A 22 6.60 12.80 7.44
N ALA A 23 5.87 13.64 8.18
CA ALA A 23 5.86 13.59 9.65
C ALA A 23 5.36 12.24 10.18
N LYS A 24 4.34 11.66 9.52
CA LYS A 24 3.80 10.35 9.90
C LYS A 24 4.73 9.19 9.56
N PHE A 25 5.50 9.32 8.50
CA PHE A 25 6.52 8.34 8.18
C PHE A 25 7.75 8.43 9.08
N GLU A 26 8.19 9.64 9.46
CA GLU A 26 9.23 9.84 10.47
C GLU A 26 8.82 9.25 11.83
N GLU A 27 7.56 9.42 12.22
CA GLU A 27 6.96 8.77 13.40
C GLU A 27 7.03 7.24 13.30
N TYR A 28 6.67 6.69 12.13
CA TYR A 28 6.73 5.25 11.86
C TYR A 28 8.17 4.70 11.88
N LEU A 29 9.12 5.44 11.31
CA LEU A 29 10.54 5.08 11.30
C LEU A 29 11.21 5.22 12.67
N GLY A 30 10.64 6.03 13.57
CA GLY A 30 11.28 6.40 14.83
C GLY A 30 12.47 7.35 14.67
N GLN A 31 12.63 7.97 13.50
CA GLN A 31 13.70 8.92 13.20
C GLN A 31 13.28 9.94 12.14
N ARG A 32 13.94 11.08 12.12
CA ARG A 32 13.75 12.10 11.08
C ARG A 32 14.45 11.71 9.78
N LEU A 33 13.90 12.15 8.65
CA LEU A 33 14.55 12.05 7.36
C LEU A 33 15.57 13.18 7.20
N ASP A 34 16.68 12.89 6.55
CA ASP A 34 17.73 13.87 6.28
C ASP A 34 17.38 14.68 5.02
N GLN A 35 16.94 13.97 3.97
CA GLN A 35 16.58 14.54 2.67
C GLN A 35 15.26 13.95 2.21
N PHE A 36 14.15 14.65 2.41
CA PHE A 36 12.84 14.22 1.91
C PHE A 36 12.51 14.97 0.60
N PRO A 37 12.09 14.28 -0.47
CA PRO A 37 11.79 12.84 -0.58
C PRO A 37 12.97 11.95 -1.02
N ASP A 38 14.15 12.51 -1.26
CA ASP A 38 15.29 11.81 -1.88
C ASP A 38 15.79 10.58 -1.11
N ASP A 39 15.65 10.56 0.22
CA ASP A 39 15.94 9.42 1.10
C ASP A 39 15.00 8.22 0.83
N ILE A 40 13.84 8.46 0.22
CA ILE A 40 12.88 7.45 -0.21
C ILE A 40 13.21 7.02 -1.64
N TYR A 41 13.22 7.96 -2.58
CA TYR A 41 13.74 7.74 -3.93
C TYR A 41 14.02 9.09 -4.61
N ARG A 42 14.86 9.07 -5.64
CA ARG A 42 15.10 10.22 -6.51
C ARG A 42 15.03 9.83 -7.98
N TRP A 43 14.53 10.73 -8.81
CA TRP A 43 14.52 10.52 -10.25
C TRP A 43 15.93 10.71 -10.83
N LYS A 44 16.40 9.72 -11.58
CA LYS A 44 17.65 9.77 -12.35
C LYS A 44 17.41 9.46 -13.81
N LYS A 45 18.33 9.88 -14.67
CA LYS A 45 18.39 9.47 -16.07
C LYS A 45 19.41 8.35 -16.23
N ASP A 46 19.05 7.32 -16.97
CA ASP A 46 20.01 6.32 -17.43
C ASP A 46 20.87 6.85 -18.59
N GLU A 47 21.80 6.02 -19.08
CA GLU A 47 22.69 6.35 -20.21
C GLU A 47 21.94 6.67 -21.51
N ASN A 48 20.69 6.22 -21.63
CA ASN A 48 19.81 6.47 -22.78
C ASN A 48 18.88 7.69 -22.56
N GLY A 49 19.02 8.40 -21.43
CA GLY A 49 18.21 9.56 -21.08
C GLY A 49 16.82 9.24 -20.53
N LYS A 50 16.50 7.96 -20.27
CA LYS A 50 15.22 7.53 -19.69
C LYS A 50 15.23 7.74 -18.18
N PHE A 51 14.14 8.29 -17.66
CA PHE A 51 13.98 8.48 -16.22
C PHE A 51 13.65 7.16 -15.50
N TYR A 52 14.31 6.92 -14.37
CA TYR A 52 14.01 5.84 -13.44
C TYR A 52 14.04 6.35 -11.98
N PRO A 53 13.21 5.79 -11.09
CA PRO A 53 13.26 6.10 -9.67
C PRO A 53 14.39 5.30 -9.02
N GLU A 54 15.50 5.96 -8.71
CA GLU A 54 16.57 5.34 -7.92
C GLU A 54 16.11 5.23 -6.46
N GLN A 55 16.06 4.01 -5.95
CA GLN A 55 15.63 3.71 -4.59
C GLN A 55 16.61 4.31 -3.57
N GLY A 56 16.07 5.05 -2.61
CA GLY A 56 16.81 5.58 -1.45
C GLY A 56 16.82 4.60 -0.28
N LYS A 57 17.55 4.96 0.79
CA LYS A 57 17.72 4.12 1.99
C LYS A 57 16.40 3.76 2.70
N HIS A 58 15.35 4.54 2.54
CA HIS A 58 14.04 4.35 3.17
C HIS A 58 12.96 3.84 2.22
N PHE A 59 13.33 3.46 1.00
CA PHE A 59 12.39 3.06 -0.04
C PHE A 59 11.45 1.93 0.38
N LEU A 60 11.98 0.78 0.82
CA LEU A 60 11.16 -0.37 1.19
C LEU A 60 10.28 -0.10 2.42
N LYS A 61 10.83 0.65 3.40
CA LYS A 61 10.06 1.06 4.58
C LYS A 61 8.96 2.07 4.24
N TRP A 62 9.14 2.89 3.22
CA TRP A 62 8.08 3.77 2.71
C TRP A 62 6.92 2.98 2.11
N LEU A 63 7.20 1.94 1.32
CA LEU A 63 6.18 1.05 0.77
C LEU A 63 5.42 0.31 1.88
N GLU A 64 6.15 -0.23 2.86
CA GLU A 64 5.59 -0.85 4.07
C GLU A 64 4.68 0.11 4.84
N TRP A 65 5.13 1.34 5.08
CA TRP A 65 4.34 2.36 5.76
C TRP A 65 3.07 2.72 4.97
N ARG A 66 3.15 2.88 3.65
CA ARG A 66 1.97 3.16 2.81
C ARG A 66 0.93 2.04 2.89
N ALA A 67 1.38 0.79 2.90
CA ALA A 67 0.48 -0.36 3.15
C ALA A 67 -0.16 -0.28 4.55
N SER A 68 0.59 0.11 5.57
CA SER A 68 0.07 0.29 6.93
C SER A 68 -1.03 1.35 7.04
N VAL A 69 -0.92 2.43 6.25
CA VAL A 69 -1.93 3.50 6.20
C VAL A 69 -3.24 2.97 5.65
N ILE A 70 -3.20 2.25 4.51
CA ILE A 70 -4.39 1.65 3.91
C ILE A 70 -4.98 0.57 4.82
N TYR A 71 -4.16 -0.30 5.40
CA TYR A 71 -4.62 -1.30 6.36
C TYR A 71 -5.37 -0.65 7.54
N SER A 72 -4.79 0.40 8.12
CA SER A 72 -5.39 1.12 9.26
C SER A 72 -6.72 1.77 8.89
N PHE A 73 -6.83 2.33 7.68
CA PHE A 73 -8.08 2.86 7.15
C PHE A 73 -9.12 1.74 6.98
N MET A 74 -8.75 0.62 6.36
CA MET A 74 -9.63 -0.53 6.14
C MET A 74 -10.18 -1.09 7.46
N ALA A 75 -9.33 -1.21 8.48
CA ALA A 75 -9.73 -1.68 9.80
C ALA A 75 -10.76 -0.73 10.46
N LYS A 76 -10.50 0.58 10.40
CA LYS A 76 -11.43 1.59 10.92
C LYS A 76 -12.75 1.60 10.16
N ALA A 77 -12.70 1.54 8.84
CA ALA A 77 -13.89 1.51 7.98
C ALA A 77 -14.75 0.28 8.26
N LYS A 78 -14.14 -0.91 8.38
CA LYS A 78 -14.84 -2.14 8.79
C LYS A 78 -15.55 -1.95 10.13
N ASN A 79 -14.86 -1.42 11.14
CA ASN A 79 -15.45 -1.23 12.47
C ASN A 79 -16.66 -0.30 12.43
N VAL A 80 -16.56 0.85 11.74
CA VAL A 80 -17.69 1.78 11.58
C VAL A 80 -18.89 1.09 10.91
N VAL A 81 -18.66 0.29 9.87
CA VAL A 81 -19.74 -0.45 9.19
C VAL A 81 -20.37 -1.49 10.12
N LYS A 82 -19.57 -2.26 10.84
CA LYS A 82 -20.06 -3.32 11.73
C LYS A 82 -20.73 -2.79 13.00
N GLU A 83 -20.29 -1.65 13.51
CA GLU A 83 -20.95 -0.94 14.61
C GLU A 83 -22.32 -0.40 14.19
N ALA A 84 -22.44 0.12 12.97
CA ALA A 84 -23.72 0.59 12.44
C ALA A 84 -24.69 -0.57 12.19
N ASN A 85 -24.20 -1.65 11.57
CA ASN A 85 -24.97 -2.88 11.39
C ASN A 85 -24.06 -4.09 11.11
N PRO A 86 -23.97 -5.07 12.04
CA PRO A 86 -23.09 -6.24 11.87
C PRO A 86 -23.39 -7.11 10.65
N SER A 87 -24.63 -7.06 10.11
CA SER A 87 -25.04 -7.88 8.96
C SER A 87 -24.62 -7.31 7.60
N ILE A 88 -24.15 -6.05 7.54
CA ILE A 88 -23.67 -5.45 6.30
C ILE A 88 -22.32 -6.05 5.94
N SER A 89 -22.20 -6.62 4.74
CA SER A 89 -20.91 -7.10 4.22
C SER A 89 -19.96 -5.93 3.93
N PHE A 90 -18.70 -6.08 4.33
CA PHE A 90 -17.64 -5.12 4.04
C PHE A 90 -16.67 -5.70 3.03
N GLY A 91 -16.39 -4.97 1.94
CA GLY A 91 -15.53 -5.46 0.88
C GLY A 91 -14.80 -4.37 0.12
N THR A 92 -13.96 -4.79 -0.81
CA THR A 92 -13.23 -3.90 -1.72
C THR A 92 -13.13 -4.53 -3.10
N TYR A 93 -13.02 -3.66 -4.11
CA TYR A 93 -12.67 -4.02 -5.47
C TYR A 93 -11.21 -3.64 -5.75
N THR A 94 -10.41 -4.56 -6.28
CA THR A 94 -9.06 -4.24 -6.80
C THR A 94 -8.84 -4.84 -8.19
N GLY A 95 -7.78 -4.44 -8.88
CA GLY A 95 -7.27 -5.18 -10.04
C GLY A 95 -6.35 -6.33 -9.61
N ALA A 96 -6.23 -7.35 -10.46
CA ALA A 96 -5.55 -8.61 -10.16
C ALA A 96 -4.01 -8.54 -10.11
N TRP A 97 -3.40 -7.38 -10.34
CA TRP A 97 -1.95 -7.25 -10.54
C TRP A 97 -1.15 -7.11 -9.25
N TYR A 98 -1.23 -8.07 -8.34
CA TYR A 98 -0.52 -8.02 -7.05
C TYR A 98 0.96 -7.58 -7.15
N PRO A 99 1.77 -8.06 -8.13
CA PRO A 99 3.18 -7.67 -8.26
C PRO A 99 3.46 -6.16 -8.42
N SER A 100 2.48 -5.36 -8.85
CA SER A 100 2.63 -3.90 -9.02
C SER A 100 1.84 -3.06 -8.01
N TYR A 101 1.04 -3.69 -7.14
CA TYR A 101 0.13 -2.95 -6.26
C TYR A 101 0.82 -2.20 -5.11
N PHE A 102 2.10 -2.51 -4.86
CA PHE A 102 2.95 -1.72 -3.97
C PHE A 102 3.03 -0.25 -4.39
N GLU A 103 2.94 0.05 -5.69
CA GLU A 103 2.98 1.43 -6.21
C GLU A 103 1.85 2.29 -5.67
N VAL A 104 0.71 1.66 -5.38
CA VAL A 104 -0.50 2.31 -4.90
C VAL A 104 -0.80 2.00 -3.43
N GLY A 105 0.18 1.41 -2.72
CA GLY A 105 0.13 1.08 -1.28
C GLY A 105 -0.87 -0.02 -0.91
N VAL A 106 -1.45 -0.73 -1.88
CA VAL A 106 -2.48 -1.72 -1.61
C VAL A 106 -1.84 -3.07 -1.31
N ASN A 107 -2.19 -3.67 -0.17
CA ASN A 107 -1.88 -5.05 0.15
C ASN A 107 -3.17 -5.84 0.43
N PHE A 108 -3.78 -6.38 -0.64
CA PHE A 108 -4.96 -7.22 -0.55
C PHE A 108 -4.67 -8.69 -0.21
N ALA A 109 -3.41 -9.03 0.11
CA ALA A 109 -3.05 -10.39 0.50
C ALA A 109 -3.45 -10.71 1.95
N SER A 110 -3.38 -12.00 2.28
CA SER A 110 -3.48 -12.50 3.65
C SER A 110 -2.24 -12.15 4.45
N LYS A 111 -2.42 -11.87 5.75
CA LYS A 111 -1.30 -11.73 6.70
C LYS A 111 -0.39 -12.98 6.80
N ASN A 112 -0.85 -14.13 6.31
CA ASN A 112 -0.10 -15.38 6.31
C ASN A 112 0.79 -15.55 5.06
N TYR A 113 0.66 -14.67 4.07
CA TYR A 113 1.52 -14.65 2.90
C TYR A 113 2.63 -13.61 3.10
N ASP A 114 3.89 -13.99 2.89
CA ASP A 114 5.04 -13.11 3.01
C ASP A 114 5.51 -12.64 1.62
N PRO A 115 5.19 -11.40 1.19
CA PRO A 115 5.54 -10.95 -0.15
C PRO A 115 7.05 -10.80 -0.37
N SER A 116 7.84 -10.67 0.71
CA SER A 116 9.30 -10.56 0.61
C SER A 116 9.97 -11.84 0.11
N ALA A 117 9.26 -12.97 0.13
CA ALA A 117 9.73 -14.22 -0.45
C ALA A 117 9.74 -14.20 -1.98
N ASP A 118 8.86 -13.40 -2.60
CA ASP A 118 8.64 -13.37 -4.06
C ASP A 118 9.03 -12.02 -4.69
N PHE A 119 9.08 -10.94 -3.90
CA PHE A 119 9.23 -9.58 -4.39
C PHE A 119 10.28 -8.78 -3.62
N GLU A 120 11.30 -8.28 -4.33
CA GLU A 120 12.38 -7.46 -3.75
C GLU A 120 11.89 -6.12 -3.17
N TRP A 121 10.71 -5.65 -3.59
CA TRP A 121 10.12 -4.40 -3.09
C TRP A 121 9.46 -4.54 -1.72
N ALA A 122 9.28 -5.77 -1.20
CA ALA A 122 8.62 -6.01 0.07
C ALA A 122 9.63 -6.27 1.19
N THR A 123 9.38 -5.68 2.35
CA THR A 123 10.02 -6.08 3.60
C THR A 123 9.35 -7.32 4.18
N ALA A 124 10.02 -8.03 5.09
CA ALA A 124 9.43 -9.16 5.82
C ALA A 124 8.22 -8.76 6.69
N ASP A 125 8.15 -7.49 7.11
CA ASP A 125 7.05 -6.95 7.91
C ASP A 125 5.86 -6.48 7.05
N TYR A 126 6.02 -6.36 5.73
CA TYR A 126 4.96 -5.89 4.82
C TYR A 126 3.68 -6.73 4.92
N LYS A 127 3.82 -8.04 5.20
CA LYS A 127 2.70 -8.97 5.42
C LYS A 127 1.77 -8.57 6.57
N ASN A 128 2.28 -7.84 7.56
CA ASN A 128 1.49 -7.38 8.70
C ASN A 128 0.39 -6.38 8.29
N TYR A 129 0.46 -5.85 7.07
CA TYR A 129 -0.50 -4.90 6.51
C TYR A 129 -1.36 -5.50 5.38
N GLY A 130 -1.38 -6.83 5.26
CA GLY A 130 -2.36 -7.55 4.42
C GLY A 130 -3.76 -7.42 5.00
N TYR A 131 -4.72 -6.94 4.20
CA TYR A 131 -6.08 -6.67 4.68
C TYR A 131 -7.12 -7.73 4.30
N ALA A 132 -6.72 -8.88 3.73
CA ALA A 132 -7.68 -9.90 3.29
C ALA A 132 -8.62 -10.35 4.42
N GLU A 133 -8.11 -10.51 5.65
CA GLU A 133 -8.88 -10.90 6.83
C GLU A 133 -9.88 -9.83 7.31
N LEU A 134 -9.79 -8.61 6.78
CA LEU A 134 -10.77 -7.56 7.06
C LEU A 134 -12.02 -7.69 6.17
N LEU A 135 -11.93 -8.37 5.03
CA LEU A 135 -12.99 -8.41 4.03
C LEU A 135 -13.96 -9.58 4.26
N ASP A 136 -15.26 -9.32 4.09
CA ASP A 136 -16.29 -10.35 3.94
C ASP A 136 -16.44 -10.77 2.46
N ILE A 137 -16.18 -9.83 1.55
CA ILE A 137 -16.23 -10.04 0.10
C ILE A 137 -15.09 -9.29 -0.56
N PHE A 138 -14.43 -9.96 -1.51
CA PHE A 138 -13.37 -9.39 -2.33
C PHE A 138 -13.75 -9.55 -3.79
N THR A 139 -13.74 -8.45 -4.54
CA THR A 139 -13.97 -8.48 -5.98
C THR A 139 -12.70 -8.07 -6.71
N VAL A 140 -12.40 -8.77 -7.80
CA VAL A 140 -11.16 -8.56 -8.55
C VAL A 140 -11.45 -8.33 -10.03
N GLY A 141 -10.93 -7.24 -10.55
CA GLY A 141 -10.89 -6.95 -11.99
C GLY A 141 -9.73 -7.67 -12.63
N ASN A 142 -10.01 -8.57 -13.56
CA ASN A 142 -9.01 -9.28 -14.33
C ASN A 142 -9.07 -8.82 -15.79
N TYR A 143 -8.00 -8.16 -16.23
CA TYR A 143 -7.86 -7.61 -17.59
C TYR A 143 -6.60 -8.12 -18.30
N TYR A 144 -6.10 -9.30 -17.92
CA TYR A 144 -4.98 -9.91 -18.64
C TYR A 144 -5.39 -10.21 -20.09
N THR A 145 -4.60 -9.76 -21.05
CA THR A 145 -4.72 -10.20 -22.45
C THR A 145 -4.13 -11.60 -22.55
N THR A 146 -4.87 -12.51 -23.18
CA THR A 146 -4.37 -13.84 -23.61
C THR A 146 -3.31 -13.72 -24.68
#